data_AF-A0A8D8JL12-F1
#
_entry.id   AF-A0A8D8JL12-F1
#
_cell.length_a   1.000
_cell.length_b   1.000
_cell.length_c   1.000
_cell.angle_alpha   90.00
_cell.angle_beta   90.00
_cell.angle_gamma   90.00
#
_symmetry.space_group_name_H-M   'P 1'
#
loop_
_entity.id
_entity.type
_entity.pdbx_description
1 polymer ?
#
loop_
_entity_poly.entity_id
_entity_poly.type
_entity_poly.pdbx_seq_one_letter_code
_entity_poly.pdbx_strand_id
1 'polypeptide(L)'
;MDTFQGYPGAAGVFVAGIFSAALSSLSSALNALAAIAFEDFCKPYFGNTLSESQIGYILRGSVLLFGAVSVVFIYIVEHLGAVMQLTMTLSSTSGGPLFGLFVMG
;
A
#
# COMPACT_ATOMS: atom_id res chain seq x y z
N MET A 1 -15.70 8.71 26.91
CA MET A 1 -14.36 9.32 26.69
C MET A 1 -13.71 9.58 28.05
N ASP A 2 -13.82 8.60 28.95
CA ASP A 2 -13.62 8.82 30.39
C ASP A 2 -12.44 7.97 30.93
N THR A 3 -11.86 7.11 30.11
CA THR A 3 -10.78 6.18 30.51
C THR A 3 -9.40 6.86 30.64
N PHE A 4 -9.22 8.06 30.08
CA PHE A 4 -7.93 8.77 30.03
C PHE A 4 -7.89 10.08 30.83
N GLN A 5 -8.89 10.37 31.67
CA GLN A 5 -8.93 11.61 32.47
C GLN A 5 -7.71 11.78 33.40
N GLY A 6 -6.97 10.70 33.71
CA GLY A 6 -5.75 10.75 34.53
C GLY A 6 -4.41 10.94 33.79
N TYR A 7 -4.38 10.82 32.45
CA TYR A 7 -3.13 10.88 31.66
C TYR A 7 -3.30 11.73 30.39
N PRO A 8 -3.18 13.07 30.50
CA PRO A 8 -3.22 13.95 29.32
C PRO A 8 -2.07 13.57 28.37
N GLY A 9 -2.40 13.27 27.12
CA GLY A 9 -1.44 12.86 26.08
C GLY A 9 -1.42 11.36 25.75
N ALA A 10 -1.91 10.48 26.63
CA ALA A 10 -1.95 9.04 26.36
C ALA A 10 -2.85 8.68 25.16
N ALA A 11 -3.99 9.36 25.02
CA ALA A 11 -4.85 9.23 23.84
C ALA A 11 -4.14 9.69 22.55
N GLY A 12 -3.29 10.72 22.63
CA GLY A 12 -2.51 11.21 21.49
C GLY A 12 -1.45 10.22 21.04
N VAL A 13 -0.72 9.61 21.99
CA VAL A 13 0.25 8.53 21.71
C VAL A 13 -0.43 7.31 21.09
N PHE A 14 -1.62 6.95 21.57
CA PHE A 14 -2.39 5.83 21.01
C PHE A 14 -2.78 6.08 19.54
N VAL A 15 -3.32 7.26 19.24
CA VAL A 15 -3.68 7.64 17.87
C VAL A 15 -2.44 7.70 16.97
N ALA A 16 -1.35 8.30 17.44
CA ALA A 16 -0.09 8.34 16.70
C ALA A 16 0.46 6.93 16.39
N GLY A 17 0.34 5.99 17.33
CA GLY A 17 0.73 4.59 17.12
C GLY A 17 -0.08 3.90 16.02
N ILE A 18 -1.41 4.08 16.02
CA ILE A 18 -2.29 3.52 14.98
C ILE A 18 -1.94 4.09 13.60
N PHE A 19 -1.81 5.41 13.50
CA PHE A 19 -1.45 6.04 12.23
C PHE A 19 -0.07 5.60 11.75
N SER A 20 0.92 5.50 12.64
CA SER A 20 2.27 5.03 12.31
C SER A 20 2.25 3.60 11.76
N ALA A 21 1.52 2.68 12.41
CA ALA A 21 1.38 1.30 11.95
C ALA A 21 0.69 1.21 10.57
N ALA A 22 -0.38 1.98 10.38
CA ALA A 22 -1.10 2.06 9.10
C ALA A 22 -0.21 2.63 7.97
N LEU A 23 0.50 3.73 8.25
CA LEU A 23 1.43 4.38 7.31
C LEU A 23 2.61 3.47 6.95
N SER A 24 3.14 2.70 7.90
CA SER A 24 4.23 1.74 7.63
C SER A 24 3.81 0.66 6.63
N SER A 25 2.60 0.11 6.81
CA SER A 25 2.05 -0.89 5.91
C SER A 25 1.75 -0.29 4.54
N LEU A 26 1.15 0.90 4.51
CA LEU A 26 0.84 1.63 3.28
C LEU A 26 2.11 1.98 2.49
N SER A 27 3.16 2.45 3.17
CA SER A 27 4.44 2.79 2.55
C SER A 27 5.09 1.57 1.91
N SER A 28 5.07 0.43 2.60
CA SER A 28 5.60 -0.83 2.07
C SER A 28 4.82 -1.29 0.84
N ALA A 29 3.49 -1.19 0.86
CA ALA A 29 2.63 -1.56 -0.27
C ALA A 29 2.87 -0.66 -1.49
N LEU A 30 2.90 0.67 -1.32
CA LEU A 30 3.15 1.61 -2.41
C LEU A 30 4.55 1.45 -3.01
N ASN A 31 5.56 1.19 -2.18
CA ASN A 31 6.92 0.96 -2.64
C ASN A 31 7.02 -0.35 -3.45
N ALA A 32 6.40 -1.43 -2.97
CA ALA A 32 6.33 -2.69 -3.71
C ALA A 32 5.59 -2.51 -5.05
N LEU A 33 4.47 -1.78 -5.07
CA LEU A 33 3.70 -1.52 -6.28
C LEU A 33 4.50 -0.69 -7.30
N ALA A 34 5.28 0.28 -6.83
CA ALA A 34 6.16 1.07 -7.69
C ALA A 34 7.32 0.24 -8.26
N ALA A 35 7.88 -0.67 -7.47
CA ALA A 35 8.91 -1.60 -7.93
C ALA A 35 8.36 -2.58 -8.98
N ILE A 36 7.19 -3.17 -8.73
CA ILE A 36 6.50 -4.06 -9.68
C ILE A 36 6.16 -3.29 -10.95
N ALA A 37 5.58 -2.09 -10.86
CA ALA A 37 5.28 -1.28 -12.03
C ALA A 37 6.53 -0.93 -12.84
N PHE A 38 7.66 -0.66 -12.16
CA PHE A 38 8.92 -0.42 -12.84
C PHE A 38 9.46 -1.68 -13.53
N GLU A 39 9.42 -2.83 -12.87
CA GLU A 39 9.92 -4.09 -13.39
C GLU A 39 9.05 -4.62 -14.55
N ASP A 40 7.73 -4.49 -14.45
CA ASP A 40 6.78 -5.01 -15.43
C ASP A 40 6.55 -4.06 -16.63
N PHE A 41 6.63 -2.74 -16.43
CA PHE A 41 6.36 -1.77 -17.50
C PHE A 41 7.62 -1.04 -17.99
N CYS A 42 8.47 -0.53 -17.09
CA CYS A 42 9.64 0.25 -17.53
C CYS A 42 10.77 -0.63 -18.04
N LYS A 43 11.11 -1.72 -17.34
CA LYS A 43 12.20 -2.63 -17.72
C LYS A 43 12.03 -3.24 -19.13
N PRO A 44 10.84 -3.72 -19.54
CA PRO A 44 10.66 -4.21 -20.92
C PRO A 44 10.62 -3.10 -21.97
N TYR A 45 10.21 -1.87 -21.64
CA TYR A 45 10.07 -0.78 -22.61
C TYR A 45 11.38 0.02 -22.82
N PHE A 46 12.20 0.16 -21.78
CA PHE A 46 13.44 0.94 -21.81
C PHE A 46 14.72 0.09 -21.82
N GLY A 47 14.63 -1.24 -21.65
CA GLY A 47 15.81 -2.11 -21.56
C GLY A 47 16.75 -1.75 -20.39
N ASN A 48 18.01 -2.22 -20.45
CA ASN A 48 19.06 -1.96 -19.45
C ASN A 48 19.73 -0.57 -19.57
N THR A 49 19.14 0.38 -20.30
CA THR A 49 19.77 1.68 -20.61
C THR A 49 19.43 2.82 -19.65
N LEU A 50 18.69 2.56 -18.57
CA LEU A 50 18.30 3.59 -17.59
C LEU A 50 19.38 3.81 -16.53
N SER A 51 19.72 5.09 -16.29
CA SER A 51 20.59 5.49 -15.18
C SER A 51 19.86 5.39 -13.84
N GLU A 52 20.56 5.04 -12.75
CA GLU A 52 20.00 4.90 -11.39
C GLU A 52 19.17 6.12 -10.96
N SER A 53 19.60 7.33 -11.33
CA SER A 53 18.87 8.56 -11.03
C SER A 53 17.50 8.62 -11.73
N GLN A 54 17.43 8.19 -13.00
CA GLN A 54 16.18 8.17 -13.77
C GLN A 54 15.22 7.11 -13.22
N ILE A 55 15.75 5.96 -12.82
CA ILE A 55 14.98 4.91 -12.14
C ILE A 55 14.36 5.47 -10.85
N GLY A 56 15.15 6.19 -10.05
CA GLY A 56 14.66 6.83 -8.82
C GLY A 56 13.54 7.85 -9.07
N TYR A 57 13.61 8.64 -10.14
CA TYR A 57 12.53 9.57 -10.51
C TYR A 57 11.25 8.84 -10.94
N ILE A 58 11.38 7.78 -11.74
CA ILE A 58 10.24 6.97 -12.18
C ILE A 58 9.57 6.29 -10.97
N LEU A 59 10.36 5.67 -10.09
CA LEU A 59 9.85 5.01 -8.89
C LEU A 59 9.08 5.99 -8.00
N ARG A 60 9.67 7.15 -7.71
CA ARG A 60 9.03 8.20 -6.91
C ARG A 60 7.75 8.74 -7.58
N GLY A 61 7.77 8.90 -8.90
CA GLY A 61 6.60 9.29 -9.68
C GLY A 61 5.47 8.27 -9.59
N SER A 62 5.78 6.97 -9.71
CA SER A 62 4.79 5.90 -9.56
C SER A 62 4.20 5.84 -8.17
N VAL A 63 5.01 5.98 -7.11
CA VAL A 63 4.50 6.05 -5.72
C VAL A 63 3.50 7.19 -5.55
N LEU A 64 3.81 8.38 -6.08
CA LEU A 64 2.91 9.54 -6.02
C LEU A 64 1.60 9.29 -6.77
N LEU A 65 1.68 8.71 -7.98
CA LEU A 65 0.49 8.35 -8.78
C LEU A 65 -0.41 7.35 -8.06
N PHE A 66 0.15 6.23 -7.59
CA PHE A 66 -0.62 5.21 -6.88
C PHE A 66 -1.16 5.71 -5.55
N GLY A 67 -0.41 6.56 -4.83
CA GLY A 67 -0.89 7.25 -3.64
C GLY A 67 -2.10 8.15 -3.92
N ALA A 68 -2.04 8.96 -4.98
CA ALA A 68 -3.15 9.83 -5.38
C ALA A 68 -4.38 9.02 -5.80
N VAL A 69 -4.21 7.96 -6.59
CA VAL A 69 -5.30 7.04 -6.97
C VAL A 69 -5.92 6.39 -5.73
N SER A 70 -5.11 6.00 -4.75
CA SER A 70 -5.59 5.42 -3.49
C SER A 70 -6.48 6.39 -2.71
N VAL A 71 -6.14 7.69 -2.67
CA VAL A 71 -6.97 8.72 -2.03
C VAL A 71 -8.31 8.89 -2.75
N VAL A 72 -8.32 8.85 -4.09
CA VAL A 72 -9.57 8.89 -4.87
C VAL A 72 -10.43 7.65 -4.59
N PHE A 73 -9.82 6.48 -4.43
CA PHE A 73 -10.53 5.23 -4.14
C PHE A 73 -11.27 5.24 -2.79
N ILE A 74 -10.81 6.02 -1.81
CA ILE A 74 -11.46 6.14 -0.50
C ILE A 74 -12.93 6.56 -0.64
N TYR A 75 -13.24 7.47 -1.57
CA TYR A 75 -14.62 7.91 -1.83
C TYR A 75 -15.54 6.76 -2.27
N ILE A 76 -15.01 5.79 -3.00
CA ILE A 76 -15.78 4.61 -3.45
C ILE A 76 -15.92 3.63 -2.29
N VAL A 77 -14.83 3.41 -1.54
CA VAL A 77 -14.77 2.46 -0.42
C VAL A 77 -15.70 2.87 0.72
N GLU A 78 -15.91 4.17 0.95
CA GLU A 78 -16.84 4.68 1.95
C GLU A 78 -18.30 4.24 1.68
N HIS A 79 -18.70 4.10 0.42
CA HIS A 79 -20.06 3.68 0.04
C HIS A 79 -20.28 2.17 0.10
N LEU A 80 -19.22 1.37 0.18
CA LEU A 80 -19.31 -0.09 0.10
C LEU A 80 -19.72 -0.75 1.43
N GLY A 81 -19.63 -0.04 2.58
CA GLY A 81 -20.09 -0.49 3.91
C GLY A 81 -19.42 -1.74 4.50
N ALA A 82 -18.74 -2.54 3.67
CA ALA A 82 -18.17 -3.84 3.98
C ALA A 82 -16.66 -3.88 3.67
N VAL A 83 -15.93 -2.81 4.04
CA VAL A 83 -14.49 -2.65 3.76
C VAL A 83 -13.67 -3.85 4.26
N MET A 84 -13.94 -4.31 5.49
CA MET A 84 -13.23 -5.45 6.08
C MET A 84 -13.46 -6.74 5.29
N GLN A 85 -14.69 -6.98 4.82
CA GLN A 85 -15.03 -8.16 4.03
C GLN A 85 -14.40 -8.12 2.64
N LEU A 86 -14.34 -6.93 2.02
CA LEU A 86 -13.65 -6.72 0.75
C LEU A 86 -12.17 -7.05 0.87
N THR A 87 -11.48 -6.52 1.88
CA THR A 87 -10.05 -6.79 2.09
C THR A 87 -9.79 -8.29 2.27
N MET A 88 -10.56 -8.97 3.13
CA MET A 88 -10.40 -10.41 3.35
C MET A 88 -10.60 -11.22 2.06
N THR A 89 -11.61 -10.86 1.26
CA THR A 89 -11.93 -11.57 0.01
C THR A 89 -10.84 -11.34 -1.05
N LEU A 90 -10.39 -10.09 -1.22
CA LEU A 90 -9.32 -9.73 -2.15
C LEU A 90 -7.99 -10.42 -1.81
N SER A 91 -7.61 -10.42 -0.54
CA SER A 91 -6.39 -11.08 -0.07
C SER A 91 -6.44 -12.60 -0.27
N SER A 92 -7.60 -13.22 0.00
CA SER A 92 -7.77 -14.67 -0.17
C SER A 92 -7.78 -15.09 -1.65
N THR A 93 -8.45 -14.30 -2.49
CA THR A 93 -8.59 -14.59 -3.93
C THR A 93 -7.27 -14.47 -4.68
N SER A 94 -6.42 -13.51 -4.31
CA SER A 94 -5.08 -13.35 -4.90
C SER A 94 -4.07 -14.32 -4.29
N GLY A 95 -4.10 -14.50 -2.97
CA GLY A 95 -3.16 -15.36 -2.24
C GLY A 95 -3.29 -16.86 -2.55
N GLY A 96 -4.51 -17.37 -2.77
CA GLY A 96 -4.74 -18.79 -3.06
C GLY A 96 -4.01 -19.29 -4.32
N PRO A 97 -4.22 -18.66 -5.49
CA PRO A 97 -3.50 -19.00 -6.72
C PRO A 97 -1.98 -18.84 -6.62
N LEU A 98 -1.51 -17.75 -5.99
CA LEU A 98 -0.08 -17.53 -5.75
C LEU A 98 0.53 -18.66 -4.92
N PHE A 99 -0.13 -19.05 -3.83
CA PHE A 99 0.31 -20.17 -3.00
C PHE A 99 0.34 -21.49 -3.80
N GLY A 100 -0.68 -21.76 -4.62
CA GLY A 100 -0.70 -22.93 -5.50
C GLY A 100 0.46 -22.96 -6.49
N LEU A 101 0.78 -21.83 -7.11
CA LEU A 101 1.94 -21.70 -8.01
C LEU A 101 3.27 -21.97 -7.28
N PHE A 102 3.43 -21.44 -6.06
CA PHE A 102 4.63 -21.67 -5.25
C PHE A 102 4.79 -23.13 -4.78
N VAL A 103 3.70 -23.85 -4.53
CA VAL A 103 3.75 -25.26 -4.11
C VAL A 103 4.01 -26.19 -5.29
N MET A 104 3.55 -25.84 -6.50
CA MET A 104 3.73 -26.66 -7.70
C MET A 104 5.05 -26.40 -8.45
N GLY A 105 5.66 -25.22 -8.26
CA GLY A 105 6.99 -24.88 -8.80
C GLY A 105 8.11 -25.49 -7.98
#